data_AF-B8J8V7-F1
#
_entry.id   AF-B8J8V7-F1
#
_cell.length_a   1.000
_cell.length_b   1.000
_cell.length_c   1.000
_cell.angle_alpha   90.00
_cell.angle_beta   90.00
_cell.angle_gamma   90.00
#
_symmetry.space_group_name_H-M   'P 1'
#
loop_
_entity.id
_entity.type
_entity.pdbx_description
1 polymer ?
#
loop_
_entity_poly.entity_id
_entity_poly.type
_entity_poly.pdbx_seq_one_letter_code
_entity_poly.pdbx_strand_id
1 'polypeptide(L)'
;MPFEPAFMSRLEAFQAELAEVRAPAGWMAFRARWFTDLPWPRRTPEALAAARGDGAPWVVAGRTFRRAPLPDDLTPEARYAYFSALARGFAAMYPHDAPGTGGSAVRHHCPACELFSDEPGDPTCPGCGRPLLAMRLAPPAR
;
A
#
# COMPACT_ATOMS: atom_id res chain seq x y z
N MET A 1 -15.31 -9.36 -11.74
CA MET A 1 -15.31 -8.27 -10.74
C MET A 1 -14.10 -8.47 -9.86
N PRO A 2 -13.40 -7.41 -9.42
CA PRO A 2 -12.26 -7.55 -8.50
C PRO A 2 -12.70 -8.29 -7.23
N PHE A 3 -11.79 -9.09 -6.68
CA PHE A 3 -11.99 -9.85 -5.46
C PHE A 3 -12.05 -8.92 -4.24
N GLU A 4 -12.97 -9.20 -3.33
CA GLU A 4 -13.09 -8.50 -2.06
C GLU A 4 -12.69 -9.46 -0.91
N PRO A 5 -11.59 -9.18 -0.19
CA PRO A 5 -11.13 -10.02 0.92
C PRO A 5 -12.12 -10.06 2.09
N ALA A 6 -12.08 -11.15 2.85
CA ALA A 6 -13.03 -11.39 3.94
C ALA A 6 -13.02 -10.27 5.01
N PHE A 7 -11.87 -9.64 5.27
CA PHE A 7 -11.78 -8.55 6.25
C PHE A 7 -12.61 -7.31 5.87
N MET A 8 -12.92 -7.11 4.59
CA MET A 8 -13.70 -5.96 4.12
C MET A 8 -15.13 -5.96 4.67
N SER A 9 -15.72 -7.15 4.86
CA SER A 9 -17.04 -7.29 5.49
C SER A 9 -17.11 -6.77 6.93
N ARG A 10 -15.95 -6.56 7.57
CA ARG A 10 -15.81 -6.04 8.94
C ARG A 10 -14.73 -4.97 9.01
N LEU A 11 -14.71 -4.07 8.01
CA LEU A 11 -13.64 -3.08 7.84
C LEU A 11 -13.46 -2.18 9.07
N GLU A 12 -14.53 -1.77 9.74
CA GLU A 12 -14.44 -0.94 10.95
C GLU A 12 -13.69 -1.65 12.08
N ALA A 13 -14.04 -2.92 12.34
CA ALA A 13 -13.36 -3.74 13.34
C ALA A 13 -11.90 -4.01 12.96
N PHE A 14 -11.63 -4.26 11.68
CA PHE A 14 -10.28 -4.38 11.14
C PHE A 14 -9.45 -3.12 11.42
N GLN A 15 -9.99 -1.93 11.14
CA GLN A 15 -9.30 -0.65 11.36
C GLN A 15 -9.08 -0.36 12.84
N ALA A 16 -10.07 -0.64 13.69
CA ALA A 16 -9.97 -0.46 15.13
C ALA A 16 -8.86 -1.34 15.72
N GLU A 17 -8.81 -2.64 15.36
CA GLU A 17 -7.77 -3.53 15.85
C GLU A 17 -6.39 -3.20 15.29
N LEU A 18 -6.31 -2.77 14.02
CA LEU A 18 -5.06 -2.30 13.44
C LEU A 18 -4.51 -1.08 14.20
N ALA A 19 -5.41 -0.18 14.61
CA ALA A 19 -5.08 1.00 15.39
C ALA A 19 -4.52 0.67 16.77
N GLU A 20 -4.62 -0.57 17.27
CA GLU A 20 -4.02 -1.03 18.53
C GLU A 20 -2.64 -1.72 18.35
N VAL A 21 -2.25 -2.06 17.12
CA VAL A 21 -0.96 -2.69 16.85
C VAL A 21 0.19 -1.70 17.15
N ARG A 22 1.02 -2.03 18.15
CA ARG A 22 2.22 -1.26 18.57
C ARG A 22 3.51 -2.07 18.61
N ALA A 23 3.42 -3.40 18.57
CA ALA A 23 4.56 -4.29 18.80
C ALA A 23 4.49 -5.52 17.87
N PRO A 24 5.62 -6.23 17.66
CA PRO A 24 5.69 -7.37 16.75
C PRO A 24 4.66 -8.47 17.05
N ALA A 25 4.46 -8.82 18.33
CA ALA A 25 3.49 -9.84 18.74
C ALA A 25 2.05 -9.46 18.37
N GLY A 26 1.68 -8.18 18.57
CA GLY A 26 0.36 -7.66 18.18
C GLY A 26 0.16 -7.69 16.66
N TRP A 27 1.21 -7.39 15.89
CA TRP A 27 1.16 -7.51 14.44
C TRP A 27 0.97 -8.96 13.97
N MET A 28 1.67 -9.93 14.58
CA MET A 28 1.49 -11.35 14.23
C MET A 28 0.07 -11.84 14.52
N ALA A 29 -0.49 -11.48 15.69
CA ALA A 29 -1.87 -11.83 16.05
C ALA A 29 -2.89 -11.18 15.10
N PHE A 30 -2.71 -9.90 14.78
CA PHE A 30 -3.55 -9.17 13.83
C PHE A 30 -3.56 -9.86 12.46
N ARG A 31 -2.38 -10.14 11.89
CA ARG A 31 -2.25 -10.80 10.59
C ARG A 31 -2.87 -12.20 10.59
N ALA A 32 -2.64 -13.00 11.63
CA ALA A 32 -3.19 -14.34 11.75
C ALA A 32 -4.73 -14.35 11.78
N ARG A 33 -5.34 -13.29 12.31
CA ARG A 33 -6.80 -13.15 12.35
C ARG A 33 -7.40 -12.63 11.05
N TRP A 34 -6.78 -11.61 10.46
CA TRP A 34 -7.43 -10.81 9.43
C TRP A 34 -7.03 -11.18 7.99
N PHE A 35 -5.91 -11.87 7.80
CA PHE A 35 -5.41 -12.26 6.48
C PHE A 35 -5.39 -13.79 6.28
N THR A 36 -6.39 -14.48 6.82
CA THR A 36 -6.53 -15.95 6.74
C THR A 36 -6.91 -16.45 5.36
N ASP A 37 -7.47 -15.58 4.51
CA ASP A 37 -7.98 -15.87 3.17
C ASP A 37 -6.93 -15.65 2.06
N LEU A 38 -5.67 -15.43 2.43
CA LEU A 38 -4.56 -15.38 1.48
C LEU A 38 -4.15 -16.80 1.01
N PRO A 39 -3.71 -16.95 -0.26
CA PRO A 39 -3.49 -15.91 -1.26
C PRO A 39 -4.76 -15.54 -2.05
N TRP A 40 -4.81 -14.29 -2.51
CA TRP A 40 -5.92 -13.78 -3.34
C TRP A 40 -5.72 -14.03 -4.84
N PRO A 41 -6.79 -13.95 -5.65
CA PRO A 41 -6.71 -14.06 -7.10
C PRO A 41 -5.74 -13.04 -7.72
N ARG A 42 -4.99 -13.49 -8.73
CA ARG A 42 -4.02 -12.66 -9.47
C ARG A 42 -4.66 -12.16 -10.76
N ARG A 43 -4.29 -10.94 -11.15
CA ARG A 43 -4.59 -10.42 -12.49
C ARG A 43 -3.84 -11.21 -13.54
N THR A 44 -4.47 -11.38 -14.70
CA THR A 44 -3.79 -11.94 -15.87
C THR A 44 -2.71 -10.97 -16.37
N PRO A 45 -1.71 -11.46 -17.13
CA PRO A 45 -0.70 -10.60 -17.76
C PRO A 45 -1.33 -9.47 -18.60
N GLU A 46 -2.41 -9.77 -19.32
CA GLU A 46 -3.14 -8.82 -20.17
C GLU A 46 -3.80 -7.72 -19.33
N ALA A 47 -4.43 -8.09 -18.21
CA ALA A 47 -5.02 -7.12 -17.29
C ALA A 47 -3.96 -6.21 -16.65
N LEU A 48 -2.78 -6.75 -16.33
CA LEU A 48 -1.65 -5.96 -15.81
C LEU A 48 -1.07 -5.02 -16.86
N ALA A 49 -0.93 -5.47 -18.11
CA ALA A 49 -0.51 -4.64 -19.22
C ALA A 49 -1.50 -3.51 -19.47
N ALA A 50 -2.81 -3.82 -19.50
CA ALA A 50 -3.86 -2.82 -19.65
C ALA A 50 -3.85 -1.79 -18.51
N ALA A 51 -3.69 -2.22 -17.25
CA ALA A 51 -3.63 -1.33 -16.09
C ALA A 51 -2.36 -0.46 -16.05
N ARG A 52 -1.27 -0.91 -16.67
CA ARG A 52 -0.06 -0.11 -16.84
C ARG A 52 -0.27 1.05 -17.83
N GLY A 53 -1.13 0.85 -18.82
CA GLY A 53 -1.38 1.81 -19.90
C GLY A 53 -0.14 2.03 -20.78
N ASP A 54 -0.08 3.19 -21.43
CA ASP A 54 1.07 3.65 -22.22
C ASP A 54 2.33 3.91 -21.37
N GLY A 55 2.20 3.91 -20.04
CA GLY A 55 3.29 4.12 -19.09
C GLY A 55 3.77 5.57 -19.01
N ALA A 56 3.06 6.53 -19.60
CA ALA A 56 3.47 7.93 -19.54
C ALA A 56 3.35 8.46 -18.09
N PRO A 57 4.42 9.01 -17.50
CA PRO A 57 4.32 9.70 -16.22
C PRO A 57 3.48 10.98 -16.37
N TRP A 58 2.76 11.36 -15.33
CA TRP A 58 2.03 12.63 -15.29
C TRP A 58 2.54 13.52 -14.16
N VAL A 59 2.51 14.83 -14.38
CA VAL A 59 2.96 15.83 -13.39
C VAL A 59 1.75 16.51 -12.78
N VAL A 60 1.62 16.44 -11.45
CA VAL A 60 0.58 17.13 -10.67
C VAL A 60 1.24 17.86 -9.52
N ALA A 61 0.98 19.17 -9.41
CA ALA A 61 1.54 20.04 -8.36
C ALA A 61 3.08 19.92 -8.23
N GLY A 62 3.78 19.85 -9.37
CA GLY A 62 5.24 19.71 -9.42
C GLY A 62 5.76 18.31 -9.10
N ARG A 63 4.89 17.31 -8.93
CA ARG A 63 5.26 15.92 -8.67
C ARG A 63 4.97 15.01 -9.84
N THR A 64 5.93 14.16 -10.19
CA THR A 64 5.85 13.11 -11.19
C THR A 64 5.24 11.86 -10.56
N PHE A 65 4.13 11.41 -11.14
CA PHE A 65 3.46 10.18 -10.76
C PHE A 65 3.54 9.14 -11.88
N ARG A 66 3.65 7.87 -11.48
CA ARG A 66 3.76 6.71 -12.35
C ARG A 66 2.76 5.65 -11.94
N ARG A 67 2.28 4.86 -12.90
CA ARG A 67 1.45 3.68 -12.62
C ARG A 67 2.28 2.57 -11.97
N ALA A 68 1.71 1.93 -10.97
CA ALA A 68 2.20 0.70 -10.34
C ALA A 68 1.05 -0.28 -10.19
N PRO A 69 0.59 -0.91 -11.28
CA PRO A 69 -0.48 -1.90 -11.21
C PRO A 69 -0.04 -3.05 -10.31
N LEU A 70 -0.85 -3.32 -9.28
CA LEU A 70 -0.65 -4.41 -8.35
C LEU A 70 -1.13 -5.71 -8.98
N PRO A 71 -0.47 -6.83 -8.65
CA PRO A 71 -0.73 -8.11 -9.29
C PRO A 71 -1.96 -8.83 -8.76
N ASP A 72 -2.43 -8.50 -7.55
CA ASP A 72 -3.62 -9.10 -6.96
C ASP A 72 -4.87 -8.35 -7.44
N ASP A 73 -5.88 -9.08 -7.88
CA ASP A 73 -7.10 -8.51 -8.47
C ASP A 73 -8.10 -8.10 -7.39
N LEU A 74 -7.72 -7.10 -6.60
CA LEU A 74 -8.52 -6.61 -5.48
C LEU A 74 -9.27 -5.32 -5.81
N THR A 75 -10.34 -5.05 -5.08
CA THR A 75 -11.01 -3.74 -5.12
C THR A 75 -10.05 -2.61 -4.66
N PRO A 76 -10.22 -1.36 -5.16
CA PRO A 76 -9.39 -0.22 -4.74
C PRO A 76 -9.32 -0.03 -3.22
N GLU A 77 -10.44 -0.22 -2.53
CA GLU A 77 -10.54 -0.05 -1.09
C GLU A 77 -9.80 -1.16 -0.33
N ALA A 78 -9.97 -2.41 -0.74
CA ALA A 78 -9.27 -3.55 -0.16
C ALA A 78 -7.76 -3.41 -0.29
N ARG A 79 -7.25 -2.98 -1.46
CA ARG A 79 -5.82 -2.70 -1.67
C ARG A 79 -5.32 -1.65 -0.67
N TYR A 80 -6.05 -0.55 -0.52
CA TYR A 80 -5.63 0.51 0.37
C TYR A 80 -5.59 0.06 1.83
N ALA A 81 -6.66 -0.61 2.29
CA ALA A 81 -6.74 -1.12 3.66
C ALA A 81 -5.61 -2.14 3.95
N TYR A 82 -5.37 -3.07 3.03
CA TYR A 82 -4.31 -4.07 3.14
C TYR A 82 -2.91 -3.43 3.25
N PHE A 83 -2.54 -2.56 2.32
CA PHE A 83 -1.21 -1.93 2.32
C PHE A 83 -1.03 -0.96 3.50
N SER A 84 -2.10 -0.30 3.95
CA SER A 84 -2.06 0.51 5.17
C SER A 84 -1.77 -0.35 6.40
N ALA A 85 -2.37 -1.54 6.48
CA ALA A 85 -2.10 -2.50 7.53
C ALA A 85 -0.67 -3.03 7.49
N LEU A 86 -0.14 -3.35 6.29
CA LEU A 86 1.27 -3.73 6.13
C LEU A 86 2.22 -2.62 6.58
N ALA A 87 1.96 -1.36 6.22
CA ALA A 87 2.77 -0.23 6.64
C ALA A 87 2.78 -0.07 8.17
N ARG A 88 1.62 -0.23 8.82
CA ARG A 88 1.51 -0.22 10.28
C ARG A 88 2.23 -1.39 10.93
N GLY A 89 2.08 -2.59 10.38
CA GLY A 89 2.79 -3.78 10.83
C GLY A 89 4.31 -3.63 10.72
N PHE A 90 4.79 -3.05 9.63
CA PHE A 90 6.21 -2.74 9.46
C PHE A 90 6.72 -1.76 10.52
N ALA A 91 5.98 -0.67 10.77
CA ALA A 91 6.34 0.29 11.83
C ALA A 91 6.36 -0.36 13.23
N ALA A 92 5.48 -1.33 13.50
CA ALA A 92 5.49 -2.07 14.76
C ALA A 92 6.66 -3.07 14.88
N MET A 93 7.11 -3.65 13.76
CA MET A 93 8.26 -4.56 13.72
C MET A 93 9.61 -3.84 13.75
N TYR A 94 9.68 -2.66 13.12
CA TYR A 94 10.91 -1.89 12.93
C TYR A 94 10.67 -0.41 13.31
N PRO A 95 10.47 -0.11 14.61
CA PRO A 95 10.07 1.24 15.05
C PRO A 95 11.13 2.32 14.78
N HIS A 96 12.39 1.93 14.63
CA HIS A 96 13.49 2.85 14.31
C HIS A 96 13.80 2.94 12.81
N ASP A 97 13.06 2.19 11.95
CA ASP A 97 13.30 2.13 10.50
C ASP A 97 12.13 2.73 9.71
N ALA A 98 11.74 3.96 10.07
CA ALA A 98 10.73 4.68 9.29
C ALA A 98 11.24 4.98 7.87
N PRO A 99 10.38 4.99 6.82
CA PRO A 99 10.77 5.44 5.49
C PRO A 99 11.42 6.82 5.53
N GLY A 100 12.60 6.97 4.92
CA GLY A 100 13.35 8.23 4.90
C GLY A 100 14.41 8.34 6.01
N THR A 101 14.39 7.45 7.00
CA THR A 101 15.44 7.38 8.03
C THR A 101 16.82 7.24 7.36
N GLY A 102 17.79 8.01 7.85
CA GLY A 102 19.16 8.02 7.31
C GLY A 102 19.30 8.53 5.88
N GLY A 103 18.33 9.31 5.38
CA GLY A 103 18.32 9.81 4.00
C GLY A 103 17.94 8.74 2.97
N SER A 104 17.33 7.63 3.40
CA SER A 104 16.89 6.56 2.49
C SER A 104 15.83 7.05 1.51
N ALA A 105 15.88 6.55 0.28
CA ALA A 105 14.90 6.91 -0.75
C ALA A 105 13.49 6.42 -0.37
N VAL A 106 12.50 7.29 -0.55
CA VAL A 106 11.10 7.04 -0.20
C VAL A 106 10.25 7.06 -1.45
N ARG A 107 9.33 6.10 -1.53
CA ARG A 107 8.24 6.07 -2.50
C ARG A 107 6.93 6.39 -1.79
N HIS A 108 6.18 7.34 -2.34
CA HIS A 108 4.84 7.69 -1.90
C HIS A 108 3.82 7.00 -2.79
N HIS A 109 3.17 5.96 -2.30
CA HIS A 109 2.32 5.07 -3.08
C HIS A 109 0.83 5.19 -2.67
N CYS A 110 -0.07 5.25 -3.65
CA CYS A 110 -1.50 5.05 -3.45
C CYS A 110 -1.91 3.67 -4.00
N PRO A 111 -2.11 2.65 -3.13
CA PRO A 111 -2.57 1.33 -3.55
C PRO A 111 -3.98 1.35 -4.17
N ALA A 112 -4.83 2.30 -3.76
CA ALA A 112 -6.18 2.42 -4.32
C ALA A 112 -6.15 2.82 -5.80
N CYS A 113 -5.30 3.78 -6.16
CA CYS A 113 -5.17 4.29 -7.52
C CYS A 113 -4.03 3.65 -8.32
N GLU A 114 -3.24 2.79 -7.68
CA GLU A 114 -2.06 2.13 -8.26
C GLU A 114 -1.11 3.13 -8.90
N LEU A 115 -0.78 4.16 -8.13
CA LEU A 115 0.14 5.22 -8.53
C LEU A 115 1.17 5.45 -7.45
N PHE A 116 2.35 5.91 -7.85
CA PHE A 116 3.37 6.34 -6.93
C PHE A 116 4.10 7.57 -7.44
N SER A 117 4.72 8.29 -6.50
CA SER A 117 5.74 9.30 -6.77
C SER A 117 6.94 9.02 -5.87
N ASP A 118 8.15 9.22 -6.40
CA ASP A 118 9.39 9.15 -5.62
C ASP A 118 9.79 10.55 -5.09
N GLU A 119 8.99 11.58 -5.42
CA GLU A 119 9.24 12.96 -5.04
C GLU A 119 8.43 13.34 -3.79
N PRO A 120 9.03 14.08 -2.84
CA PRO A 120 8.31 14.59 -1.68
C PRO A 120 7.27 15.65 -2.10
N GLY A 121 6.30 15.92 -1.23
CA GLY A 121 5.30 16.97 -1.43
C GLY A 121 3.98 16.62 -0.76
N ASP A 122 2.87 17.08 -1.33
CA ASP A 122 1.51 16.85 -0.79
C ASP A 122 1.30 15.37 -0.42
N PRO A 123 0.95 15.03 0.83
CA PRO A 123 0.73 13.66 1.23
C PRO A 123 -0.52 13.04 0.60
N THR A 124 -1.28 13.76 -0.21
CA THR A 124 -2.57 13.34 -0.76
C THR A 124 -2.43 12.75 -2.16
N CYS A 125 -3.14 11.65 -2.42
CA CYS A 125 -3.27 11.07 -3.75
C CYS A 125 -4.09 11.99 -4.66
N PRO A 126 -3.57 12.43 -5.82
CA PRO A 126 -4.31 13.32 -6.72
C PRO A 126 -5.52 12.64 -7.39
N GLY A 127 -5.58 11.30 -7.41
CA GLY A 127 -6.66 10.55 -8.04
C GLY A 127 -7.86 10.27 -7.12
N CYS A 128 -7.66 10.18 -5.80
CA CYS A 128 -8.72 9.76 -4.88
C CYS A 128 -8.75 10.48 -3.53
N GLY A 129 -7.86 11.44 -3.28
CA GLY A 129 -7.84 12.22 -2.04
C GLY A 129 -7.34 11.47 -0.80
N ARG A 130 -6.99 10.18 -0.90
CA ARG A 130 -6.46 9.40 0.23
C ARG A 130 -4.98 9.75 0.49
N PRO A 131 -4.49 9.64 1.73
CA PRO A 131 -3.07 9.75 2.02
C PRO A 131 -2.23 8.75 1.22
N LEU A 132 -1.07 9.19 0.73
CA LEU A 132 -0.05 8.35 0.12
C LEU A 132 0.72 7.61 1.22
N LEU A 133 0.87 6.31 1.05
CA LEU A 133 1.66 5.48 1.95
C LEU A 133 3.14 5.68 1.61
N ALA A 134 3.92 6.18 2.57
CA ALA A 134 5.36 6.24 2.46
C ALA A 134 5.95 4.83 2.60
N MET A 135 6.75 4.43 1.63
CA MET A 135 7.41 3.14 1.58
C MET A 135 8.90 3.37 1.32
N ARG A 136 9.76 2.69 2.07
CA ARG A 136 11.18 2.68 1.76
C ARG A 136 11.40 1.95 0.43
N LEU A 137 12.06 2.60 -0.53
CA LEU A 137 12.65 1.89 -1.66
C LEU A 137 13.77 1.03 -1.07
N ALA A 138 13.82 -0.26 -1.42
CA ALA A 138 14.64 -1.32 -0.79
C ALA A 138 15.97 -0.81 -0.19
N PRO A 139 16.43 -1.34 0.96
CA PRO A 139 17.68 -0.90 1.58
C PRO A 139 18.79 -0.88 0.53
N PRO A 140 19.70 0.11 0.56
CA PRO A 140 20.78 0.18 -0.41
C PRO A 140 21.48 -1.17 -0.49
N ALA A 141 21.85 -1.58 -1.71
CA ALA A 141 22.63 -2.80 -1.91
C ALA A 141 23.81 -2.75 -0.94
N ARG A 142 23.93 -3.79 -0.09
CA ARG A 142 25.07 -3.95 0.80
C ARG A 142 26.34 -4.20 -0.02
#